data_AF-A0A2G4KBJ8-F1
#
_entry.id   AF-A0A2G4KBJ8-F1
#
_cell.length_a   1.000
_cell.length_b   1.000
_cell.length_c   1.000
_cell.angle_alpha   90.00
_cell.angle_beta   90.00
_cell.angle_gamma   90.00
#
_symmetry.space_group_name_H-M   'P 1'
#
loop_
_entity.id
_entity.type
_entity.pdbx_description
1 polymer ?
#
loop_
_entity_poly.entity_id
_entity_poly.type
_entity_poly.pdbx_seq_one_letter_code
_entity_poly.pdbx_strand_id
1 'polypeptide(L)'
;MGATHHVEERTTSRGEWVVWVLLTALAELVGILLGASWWVWADGLMPDPNGLFWQICMLLLKALSGVPEGMVLGLVQANLMSRRLPELSIVRWTTATCVVAVIGWAAGSSFSIFATGDGGAGSFDPSVGQTLLMAAGLGLALGAVFGGVQTLALGGLGVKRWPWIVGNAIGWGLGLPAIYLAASGVALAPVWLLGAIGGLVAGALVGVATAVAFAAMTREG
;
A
#
# COMPACT_ATOMS: atom_id res chain seq x y z
N MET A 1 45.84 18.60 -22.67
CA MET A 1 44.43 19.06 -22.82
C MET A 1 43.56 18.06 -22.09
N GLY A 2 43.25 18.34 -20.82
CA GLY A 2 42.43 17.46 -19.98
C GLY A 2 40.97 17.84 -20.14
N ALA A 3 40.15 16.89 -20.60
CA ALA A 3 38.71 17.03 -20.62
C ALA A 3 38.19 16.91 -19.19
N THR A 4 37.86 18.05 -18.60
CA THR A 4 37.09 18.12 -17.35
C THR A 4 35.68 17.66 -17.67
N HIS A 5 35.35 16.40 -17.34
CA HIS A 5 33.98 15.94 -17.27
C HIS A 5 33.28 16.73 -16.17
N HIS A 6 32.50 17.73 -16.58
CA HIS A 6 31.49 18.34 -15.72
C HIS A 6 30.49 17.27 -15.35
N VAL A 7 30.60 16.76 -14.12
CA VAL A 7 29.51 16.04 -13.46
C VAL A 7 28.44 17.09 -13.20
N GLU A 8 27.44 17.13 -14.08
CA GLU A 8 26.22 17.89 -13.85
C GLU A 8 25.57 17.36 -12.58
N GLU A 9 25.66 18.12 -11.48
CA GLU A 9 24.77 17.96 -10.33
C GLU A 9 23.33 18.06 -10.85
N ARG A 10 22.67 16.91 -11.07
CA ARG A 10 21.23 16.88 -11.32
C ARG A 10 20.54 17.27 -10.03
N THR A 11 20.39 18.56 -9.83
CA THR A 11 19.42 19.12 -8.89
C THR A 11 18.06 18.52 -9.23
N THR A 12 17.55 17.68 -8.33
CA THR A 12 16.28 16.96 -8.55
C THR A 12 15.18 17.99 -8.73
N SER A 13 14.57 18.06 -9.92
CA SER A 13 13.55 19.06 -10.17
C SER A 13 12.32 18.77 -9.30
N ARG A 14 11.63 19.81 -8.83
CA ARG A 14 10.35 19.71 -8.12
C ARG A 14 9.33 18.84 -8.89
N GLY A 15 9.46 18.79 -10.21
CA GLY A 15 8.63 17.95 -11.09
C GLY A 15 8.80 16.45 -10.86
N GLU A 16 10.00 15.96 -10.54
CA GLU A 16 10.25 14.52 -10.32
C GLU A 16 9.47 13.99 -9.11
N TRP A 17 9.41 14.78 -8.04
CA TRP A 17 8.68 14.43 -6.82
C TRP A 17 7.17 14.47 -7.02
N VAL A 18 6.66 15.44 -7.80
CA VAL A 18 5.24 15.47 -8.17
C VAL A 18 4.88 14.23 -8.99
N VAL A 19 5.71 13.84 -9.96
CA VAL A 19 5.52 12.61 -10.73
C VAL A 19 5.51 11.38 -9.83
N TRP A 20 6.38 11.31 -8.83
CA TRP A 20 6.38 10.21 -7.85
C TRP A 20 5.04 10.09 -7.12
N VAL A 21 4.54 11.19 -6.57
CA VAL A 21 3.27 11.23 -5.83
C VAL A 21 2.11 10.85 -6.75
N LEU A 22 2.04 11.42 -7.95
CA LEU A 22 0.96 11.13 -8.90
C LEU A 22 0.97 9.68 -9.36
N LEU A 23 2.13 9.12 -9.69
CA LEU A 23 2.22 7.73 -10.13
C LEU A 23 1.92 6.75 -8.99
N THR A 24 2.29 7.08 -7.76
CA THR A 24 1.92 6.26 -6.59
C THR A 24 0.42 6.35 -6.33
N ALA A 25 -0.18 7.54 -6.42
CA ALA A 25 -1.63 7.73 -6.31
C ALA A 25 -2.41 6.95 -7.38
N LEU A 26 -1.92 6.95 -8.63
CA LEU A 26 -2.52 6.17 -9.71
C LEU A 26 -2.33 4.66 -9.53
N ALA A 27 -1.16 4.23 -9.04
CA ALA A 27 -0.90 2.82 -8.76
C ALA A 27 -1.84 2.28 -7.69
N GLU A 28 -2.03 3.03 -6.62
CA GLU A 28 -2.93 2.70 -5.50
C GLU A 28 -4.40 2.74 -5.92
N LEU A 29 -4.80 3.74 -6.71
CA LEU A 29 -6.14 3.78 -7.32
C LEU A 29 -6.42 2.48 -8.09
N VAL A 30 -5.50 2.07 -8.96
CA VAL A 30 -5.64 0.83 -9.75
C VAL A 30 -5.63 -0.38 -8.83
N GLY A 31 -4.74 -0.43 -7.85
CA GLY A 31 -4.63 -1.52 -6.87
C GLY A 31 -5.92 -1.73 -6.09
N ILE A 32 -6.46 -0.67 -5.49
CA ILE A 32 -7.71 -0.69 -4.73
C ILE A 32 -8.90 -1.09 -5.61
N LEU A 33 -9.00 -0.58 -6.83
CA LEU A 33 -10.09 -0.95 -7.75
C LEU A 33 -10.01 -2.42 -8.16
N LEU A 34 -8.80 -2.93 -8.45
CA LEU A 34 -8.59 -4.35 -8.75
C LEU A 34 -8.91 -5.21 -7.53
N GLY A 35 -8.45 -4.82 -6.34
CA GLY A 35 -8.68 -5.55 -5.11
C GLY A 35 -10.16 -5.59 -4.71
N ALA A 36 -10.85 -4.46 -4.78
CA ALA A 36 -12.29 -4.39 -4.54
C ALA A 36 -13.08 -5.22 -5.55
N SER A 37 -12.72 -5.16 -6.84
CA SER A 37 -13.35 -5.98 -7.89
C SER A 37 -13.12 -7.47 -7.65
N TRP A 38 -11.92 -7.84 -7.21
CA TRP A 38 -11.57 -9.21 -6.85
C TRP A 38 -12.40 -9.72 -5.67
N TRP A 39 -12.62 -8.87 -4.66
CA TRP A 39 -13.45 -9.20 -3.51
C TRP A 39 -14.90 -9.43 -3.90
N VAL A 40 -15.49 -8.53 -4.69
CA VAL A 40 -16.86 -8.70 -5.19
C VAL A 40 -17.01 -10.01 -5.96
N TRP A 41 -16.01 -10.35 -6.77
CA TRP A 41 -15.99 -11.63 -7.48
C TRP A 41 -15.87 -12.83 -6.52
N ALA A 42 -14.98 -12.77 -5.53
CA ALA A 42 -14.79 -13.82 -4.53
C ALA A 42 -16.07 -14.03 -3.68
N ASP A 43 -16.72 -12.94 -3.26
CA ASP A 43 -18.00 -12.98 -2.53
C ASP A 43 -19.11 -13.59 -3.38
N GLY A 44 -19.09 -13.37 -4.70
CA GLY A 44 -20.01 -14.01 -5.63
C GLY A 44 -19.80 -15.53 -5.80
N LEU A 45 -18.56 -16.02 -5.60
CA LEU A 45 -18.25 -17.45 -5.66
C LEU A 45 -18.63 -18.18 -4.36
N MET A 46 -18.49 -17.52 -3.22
CA MET A 46 -18.75 -18.10 -1.90
C MET A 46 -19.43 -17.08 -0.97
N PRO A 47 -20.75 -16.82 -1.16
CA PRO A 47 -21.45 -15.76 -0.43
C PRO A 47 -21.53 -15.99 1.08
N ASP A 48 -21.55 -17.26 1.50
CA ASP A 48 -21.67 -17.65 2.90
C ASP A 48 -20.69 -18.80 3.22
N PRO A 49 -19.41 -18.49 3.49
CA PRO A 49 -18.38 -19.48 3.79
C PRO A 49 -18.63 -20.12 5.18
N ASN A 50 -19.44 -21.16 5.21
CA ASN A 50 -19.82 -21.84 6.44
C ASN A 50 -18.76 -22.84 6.93
N GLY A 51 -18.14 -22.56 8.07
CA GLY A 51 -17.16 -23.42 8.72
C GLY A 51 -15.71 -23.07 8.40
N LEU A 52 -14.80 -23.45 9.30
CA LEU A 52 -13.40 -22.98 9.31
C LEU A 52 -12.66 -23.22 7.99
N PHE A 53 -12.88 -24.37 7.35
CA PHE A 53 -12.24 -24.69 6.07
C PHE A 53 -12.60 -23.65 4.99
N TRP A 54 -13.89 -23.37 4.80
CA TRP A 54 -14.36 -22.43 3.80
C TRP A 54 -13.98 -20.98 4.13
N GLN A 55 -13.97 -20.61 5.42
CA GLN A 55 -13.48 -19.31 5.87
C GLN A 55 -11.98 -19.12 5.57
N ILE A 56 -11.14 -20.14 5.78
CA ILE A 56 -9.72 -20.10 5.41
C ILE A 56 -9.57 -20.03 3.88
N CYS A 57 -10.31 -20.81 3.10
CA CYS A 57 -10.29 -20.72 1.65
C CYS A 57 -10.66 -19.31 1.15
N MET A 58 -11.69 -18.71 1.72
CA MET A 58 -12.12 -17.35 1.40
C MET A 58 -11.07 -16.31 1.80
N LEU A 59 -10.44 -16.47 2.98
CA LEU A 59 -9.34 -15.61 3.41
C LEU A 59 -8.19 -15.64 2.42
N LEU A 60 -7.76 -16.83 2.01
CA LEU A 60 -6.67 -16.99 1.04
C LEU A 60 -7.07 -16.41 -0.33
N LEU A 61 -8.30 -16.64 -0.78
CA LEU A 61 -8.81 -16.12 -2.05
C LEU A 61 -8.83 -14.59 -2.06
N LYS A 62 -9.32 -13.95 -0.98
CA LYS A 62 -9.30 -12.50 -0.85
C LYS A 62 -7.89 -11.95 -0.65
N ALA A 63 -7.02 -12.64 0.07
CA ALA A 63 -5.62 -12.25 0.23
C ALA A 63 -4.87 -12.16 -1.11
N LEU A 64 -5.18 -13.04 -2.07
CA LEU A 64 -4.57 -13.02 -3.40
C LEU A 64 -4.85 -11.74 -4.20
N SER A 65 -5.87 -10.95 -3.82
CA SER A 65 -6.10 -9.62 -4.40
C SER A 65 -4.93 -8.66 -4.18
N GLY A 66 -4.07 -8.92 -3.19
CA GLY A 66 -2.84 -8.16 -2.98
C GLY A 66 -1.77 -8.38 -4.05
N VAL A 67 -1.84 -9.45 -4.84
CA VAL A 67 -0.87 -9.69 -5.93
C VAL A 67 -0.96 -8.60 -7.01
N PRO A 68 -2.11 -8.35 -7.66
CA PRO A 68 -2.19 -7.30 -8.68
C PRO A 68 -1.87 -5.90 -8.13
N GLU A 69 -2.31 -5.57 -6.91
CA GLU A 69 -1.96 -4.30 -6.25
C GLU A 69 -0.45 -4.17 -6.05
N GLY A 70 0.17 -5.17 -5.42
CA GLY A 70 1.61 -5.17 -5.16
C GLY A 70 2.44 -5.18 -6.43
N MET A 71 1.94 -5.77 -7.53
CA MET A 71 2.58 -5.69 -8.83
C MET A 71 2.57 -4.28 -9.37
N VAL A 72 1.42 -3.61 -9.42
CA VAL A 72 1.29 -2.25 -9.97
C VAL A 72 2.12 -1.26 -9.13
N LEU A 73 1.93 -1.27 -7.81
CA LEU A 73 2.66 -0.39 -6.90
C LEU A 73 4.16 -0.68 -6.91
N GLY A 74 4.53 -1.96 -6.84
CA GLY A 74 5.91 -2.40 -6.79
C GLY A 74 6.68 -2.04 -8.05
N LEU A 75 6.07 -2.26 -9.23
CA LEU A 75 6.67 -1.85 -10.50
C LEU A 75 6.83 -0.33 -10.58
N VAL A 76 5.81 0.44 -10.23
CA VAL A 76 5.89 1.91 -10.27
C VAL A 76 6.99 2.44 -9.35
N GLN A 77 7.02 2.00 -8.09
CA GLN A 77 8.03 2.41 -7.13
C GLN A 77 9.43 1.98 -7.57
N ALA A 78 9.61 0.71 -7.99
CA ALA A 78 10.89 0.20 -8.43
C ALA A 78 11.43 0.97 -9.66
N ASN A 79 10.57 1.28 -10.64
CA ASN A 79 10.96 2.06 -11.82
C ASN A 79 11.33 3.50 -11.48
N LEU A 80 10.68 4.11 -10.48
CA LEU A 80 11.05 5.45 -10.02
C LEU A 80 12.37 5.43 -9.24
N MET A 81 12.58 4.43 -8.39
CA MET A 81 13.79 4.27 -7.60
C MET A 81 15.01 3.90 -8.44
N SER A 82 14.85 3.03 -9.45
CA SER A 82 15.95 2.56 -10.30
C SER A 82 16.64 3.68 -11.07
N ARG A 83 15.96 4.82 -11.27
CA ARG A 83 16.55 6.03 -11.86
C ARG A 83 17.68 6.62 -11.01
N ARG A 84 17.69 6.38 -9.70
CA ARG A 84 18.73 6.85 -8.77
C ARG A 84 19.48 5.73 -8.08
N LEU A 85 18.94 4.52 -8.07
CA LEU A 85 19.58 3.29 -7.60
C LEU A 85 19.62 2.27 -8.76
N PRO A 86 20.53 2.41 -9.74
CA PRO A 86 20.52 1.58 -10.96
C PRO A 86 20.70 0.08 -10.68
N GLU A 87 21.34 -0.28 -9.57
CA GLU A 87 21.53 -1.66 -9.13
C GLU A 87 20.30 -2.26 -8.42
N LEU A 88 19.22 -1.48 -8.24
CA LEU A 88 17.99 -1.97 -7.65
C LEU A 88 17.33 -3.03 -8.54
N SER A 89 17.16 -4.23 -8.01
CA SER A 89 16.40 -5.28 -8.69
C SER A 89 14.90 -4.99 -8.63
N ILE A 90 14.32 -4.61 -9.78
CA ILE A 90 12.87 -4.39 -9.94
C ILE A 90 12.08 -5.64 -9.52
N VAL A 91 12.57 -6.83 -9.87
CA VAL A 91 11.90 -8.10 -9.53
C VAL A 91 11.87 -8.30 -8.02
N ARG A 92 13.01 -8.18 -7.32
CA ARG A 92 13.04 -8.36 -5.86
C ARG A 92 12.15 -7.35 -5.14
N TRP A 93 12.18 -6.09 -5.59
CA TRP A 93 11.34 -5.04 -5.04
C TRP A 93 9.85 -5.33 -5.23
N THR A 94 9.45 -5.68 -6.46
CA THR A 94 8.05 -5.96 -6.79
C THR A 94 7.56 -7.20 -6.07
N THR A 95 8.35 -8.28 -6.03
CA THR A 95 7.99 -9.50 -5.27
C THR A 95 7.82 -9.21 -3.78
N ALA A 96 8.71 -8.43 -3.16
CA ALA A 96 8.58 -8.01 -1.77
C ALA A 96 7.27 -7.23 -1.55
N THR A 97 6.94 -6.33 -2.48
CA THR A 97 5.70 -5.53 -2.47
C THR A 97 4.46 -6.44 -2.57
N CYS A 98 4.43 -7.39 -3.50
CA CYS A 98 3.35 -8.36 -3.63
C CYS A 98 3.14 -9.20 -2.38
N VAL A 99 4.23 -9.71 -1.78
CA VAL A 99 4.15 -10.53 -0.57
C VAL A 99 3.51 -9.76 0.58
N VAL A 100 3.94 -8.52 0.82
CA VAL A 100 3.33 -7.73 1.90
C VAL A 100 1.91 -7.28 1.55
N ALA A 101 1.63 -6.93 0.30
CA ALA A 101 0.26 -6.61 -0.13
C ALA A 101 -0.69 -7.79 0.14
N VAL A 102 -0.30 -9.03 -0.21
CA VAL A 102 -1.09 -10.24 0.11
C VAL A 102 -1.33 -10.38 1.62
N ILE A 103 -0.31 -10.12 2.44
CA ILE A 103 -0.44 -10.13 3.91
C ILE A 103 -1.40 -9.04 4.40
N GLY A 104 -1.29 -7.82 3.86
CA GLY A 104 -2.17 -6.70 4.20
C GLY A 104 -3.63 -6.98 3.85
N TRP A 105 -3.87 -7.50 2.65
CA TRP A 105 -5.20 -7.93 2.23
C TRP A 105 -5.73 -9.11 3.06
N ALA A 106 -4.88 -10.07 3.44
CA ALA A 106 -5.28 -11.13 4.38
C ALA A 106 -5.70 -10.54 5.73
N ALA A 107 -4.92 -9.61 6.28
CA ALA A 107 -5.24 -8.95 7.54
C ALA A 107 -6.59 -8.20 7.46
N GLY A 108 -6.81 -7.39 6.42
CA GLY A 108 -8.08 -6.71 6.20
C GLY A 108 -9.26 -7.67 6.00
N SER A 109 -9.06 -8.73 5.22
CA SER A 109 -10.07 -9.77 4.97
C SER A 109 -10.45 -10.53 6.24
N SER A 110 -9.50 -10.77 7.14
CA SER A 110 -9.75 -11.54 8.37
C SER A 110 -10.85 -10.93 9.23
N PHE A 111 -10.92 -9.60 9.32
CA PHE A 111 -12.01 -8.91 10.02
C PHE A 111 -13.37 -9.18 9.35
N SER A 112 -13.43 -9.10 8.02
CA SER A 112 -14.69 -9.33 7.28
C SER A 112 -15.19 -10.78 7.34
N ILE A 113 -14.30 -11.76 7.56
CA ILE A 113 -14.63 -13.19 7.52
C ILE A 113 -14.89 -13.74 8.93
N PHE A 114 -14.12 -13.32 9.93
CA PHE A 114 -14.16 -13.90 11.27
C PHE A 114 -14.83 -13.00 12.31
N ALA A 115 -14.93 -11.69 12.07
CA ALA A 115 -15.56 -10.77 13.03
C ALA A 115 -17.08 -10.63 12.84
N THR A 116 -17.68 -11.36 11.89
CA THR A 116 -19.13 -11.51 11.75
C THR A 116 -19.65 -12.44 12.86
N GLY A 117 -19.61 -11.98 14.11
CA GLY A 117 -20.32 -12.63 15.20
C GLY A 117 -21.80 -12.31 15.10
N ASP A 118 -22.65 -13.32 15.26
CA ASP A 118 -24.10 -13.17 15.40
C ASP A 118 -24.38 -12.00 16.36
N GLY A 119 -25.11 -10.99 15.90
CA GLY A 119 -25.32 -9.68 16.56
C GLY A 119 -26.05 -9.72 17.91
N GLY A 120 -25.64 -10.60 18.82
CA GLY A 120 -26.03 -10.62 20.22
C GLY A 120 -25.45 -9.43 20.98
N ALA A 121 -25.87 -9.28 22.23
CA ALA A 121 -25.65 -8.11 23.10
C ALA A 121 -24.18 -7.79 23.49
N GLY A 122 -23.20 -8.27 22.73
CA GLY A 122 -21.77 -7.95 22.85
C GLY A 122 -21.09 -7.70 21.50
N SER A 123 -21.84 -7.43 20.43
CA SER A 123 -21.28 -7.13 19.10
C SER A 123 -20.39 -5.89 19.14
N PHE A 124 -19.15 -6.02 18.65
CA PHE A 124 -18.21 -4.91 18.54
C PHE A 124 -18.62 -3.99 17.38
N ASP A 125 -19.23 -2.86 17.69
CA ASP A 125 -19.65 -1.84 16.72
C ASP A 125 -18.88 -0.52 16.96
N PRO A 126 -17.69 -0.37 16.35
CA PRO A 126 -16.85 0.80 16.58
C PRO A 126 -17.44 2.05 15.92
N SER A 127 -17.45 3.16 16.65
CA SER A 127 -17.73 4.48 16.09
C SER A 127 -16.75 4.82 14.96
N VAL A 128 -17.13 5.75 14.07
CA VAL A 128 -16.26 6.21 12.97
C VAL A 128 -14.87 6.63 13.49
N GLY A 129 -14.81 7.35 14.61
CA GLY A 129 -13.53 7.74 15.23
C GLY A 129 -12.68 6.56 15.68
N GLN A 130 -13.29 5.52 16.26
CA GLN A 130 -12.59 4.28 16.65
C GLN A 130 -12.10 3.52 15.41
N THR A 131 -12.93 3.42 14.35
CA THR A 131 -12.55 2.80 13.08
C THR A 131 -11.35 3.52 12.45
N LEU A 132 -11.35 4.86 12.42
CA LEU A 132 -10.23 5.63 11.89
C LEU A 132 -8.95 5.44 12.73
N LEU A 133 -9.07 5.40 14.07
CA LEU A 133 -7.92 5.17 14.95
C LEU A 133 -7.35 3.75 14.77
N MET A 134 -8.21 2.74 14.67
CA MET A 134 -7.82 1.35 14.41
C MET A 134 -7.17 1.22 13.03
N ALA A 135 -7.75 1.85 12.00
CA ALA A 135 -7.20 1.89 10.65
C ALA A 135 -5.82 2.58 10.63
N ALA A 136 -5.63 3.67 11.39
CA ALA A 136 -4.35 4.34 11.50
C ALA A 136 -3.30 3.44 12.18
N GLY A 137 -3.67 2.78 13.29
CA GLY A 137 -2.79 1.85 14.00
C GLY A 137 -2.38 0.65 13.12
N LEU A 138 -3.35 0.05 12.44
CA LEU A 138 -3.10 -1.02 11.47
C LEU A 138 -2.22 -0.53 10.31
N GLY A 139 -2.47 0.68 9.82
CA GLY A 139 -1.71 1.29 8.73
C GLY A 139 -0.25 1.55 9.10
N LEU A 140 0.01 2.05 10.32
CA LEU A 140 1.36 2.21 10.84
C LEU A 140 2.09 0.86 10.90
N ALA A 141 1.43 -0.18 11.44
CA ALA A 141 2.01 -1.52 11.58
C ALA A 141 2.28 -2.17 10.21
N LEU A 142 1.28 -2.22 9.34
CA LEU A 142 1.40 -2.78 8.00
C LEU A 142 2.40 -1.99 7.17
N GLY A 143 2.39 -0.66 7.24
CA GLY A 143 3.36 0.18 6.55
C GLY A 143 4.79 -0.06 7.02
N ALA A 144 5.03 -0.26 8.32
CA ALA A 144 6.35 -0.64 8.82
C ALA A 144 6.80 -2.00 8.28
N VAL A 145 5.89 -2.99 8.22
CA VAL A 145 6.16 -4.29 7.59
C VAL A 145 6.45 -4.13 6.10
N PHE A 146 5.67 -3.31 5.40
CA PHE A 146 5.81 -3.00 3.97
C PHE A 146 7.19 -2.44 3.66
N GLY A 147 7.56 -1.36 4.35
CA GLY A 147 8.87 -0.76 4.19
C GLY A 147 9.99 -1.71 4.61
N GLY A 148 9.82 -2.44 5.72
CA GLY A 148 10.80 -3.41 6.23
C GLY A 148 11.14 -4.49 5.21
N VAL A 149 10.13 -5.17 4.67
CA VAL A 149 10.31 -6.25 3.69
C VAL A 149 10.84 -5.71 2.36
N GLN A 150 10.34 -4.57 1.87
CA GLN A 150 10.88 -3.93 0.66
C GLN A 150 12.37 -3.57 0.80
N THR A 151 12.82 -3.18 2.00
CA THR A 151 14.25 -2.84 2.21
C THR A 151 15.20 -4.04 2.07
N LEU A 152 14.70 -5.27 2.02
CA LEU A 152 15.52 -6.44 1.67
C LEU A 152 16.05 -6.34 0.24
N ALA A 153 15.29 -5.72 -0.68
CA ALA A 153 15.73 -5.45 -2.04
C ALA A 153 16.78 -4.33 -2.14
N LEU A 154 16.98 -3.56 -1.06
CA LEU A 154 18.04 -2.55 -0.92
C LEU A 154 19.34 -3.14 -0.35
N GLY A 155 19.38 -4.47 -0.17
CA GLY A 155 20.56 -5.23 0.23
C GLY A 155 21.78 -4.89 -0.62
N GLY A 156 22.87 -4.43 -0.01
CA GLY A 156 24.15 -4.18 -0.70
C GLY A 156 24.29 -2.81 -1.36
N LEU A 157 23.24 -1.98 -1.42
CA LEU A 157 23.27 -0.70 -2.13
C LEU A 157 23.87 0.47 -1.34
N GLY A 158 24.38 0.25 -0.13
CA GLY A 158 24.99 1.30 0.72
C GLY A 158 24.04 2.38 1.26
N VAL A 159 22.73 2.32 0.96
CA VAL A 159 21.75 3.32 1.41
C VAL A 159 21.20 3.05 2.81
N LYS A 160 20.88 4.12 3.54
CA LYS A 160 20.15 4.04 4.81
C LYS A 160 18.75 3.48 4.55
N ARG A 161 18.36 2.40 5.23
CA ARG A 161 17.07 1.72 4.99
C ARG A 161 15.93 2.22 5.86
N TRP A 162 16.23 2.69 7.07
CA TRP A 162 15.22 3.09 8.05
C TRP A 162 14.26 4.21 7.58
N PRO A 163 14.67 5.22 6.77
CA PRO A 163 13.74 6.25 6.33
C PRO A 163 12.60 5.67 5.49
N TRP A 164 12.89 4.62 4.69
CA TRP A 164 11.87 3.92 3.90
C TRP A 164 10.80 3.27 4.78
N ILE A 165 11.23 2.64 5.87
CA ILE A 165 10.34 1.97 6.83
C ILE A 165 9.41 3.01 7.48
N VAL A 166 9.97 4.12 7.95
CA VAL A 166 9.20 5.21 8.58
C VAL A 166 8.26 5.86 7.57
N GLY A 167 8.71 6.11 6.34
CA GLY A 167 7.90 6.66 5.27
C GLY A 167 6.69 5.80 4.93
N ASN A 168 6.88 4.48 4.82
CA ASN A 168 5.76 3.56 4.58
C ASN A 168 4.80 3.50 5.77
N ALA A 169 5.33 3.44 7.00
CA ALA A 169 4.50 3.45 8.20
C ALA A 169 3.61 4.70 8.25
N ILE A 170 4.19 5.89 8.07
CA ILE A 170 3.43 7.15 8.05
C ILE A 170 2.43 7.18 6.89
N GLY A 171 2.88 6.80 5.69
CA GLY A 171 2.05 6.78 4.49
C GLY A 171 0.80 5.94 4.67
N TRP A 172 0.95 4.69 5.12
CA TRP A 172 -0.18 3.78 5.36
C TRP A 172 -0.97 4.11 6.60
N GLY A 173 -0.33 4.65 7.65
CA GLY A 173 -1.00 5.16 8.84
C GLY A 173 -1.98 6.30 8.54
N LEU A 174 -1.74 7.06 7.47
CA LEU A 174 -2.66 8.07 6.96
C LEU A 174 -3.58 7.52 5.85
N GLY A 175 -3.06 6.63 5.01
CA GLY A 175 -3.78 6.07 3.86
C GLY A 175 -4.95 5.17 4.23
N LEU A 176 -4.77 4.26 5.19
CA LEU A 176 -5.87 3.37 5.61
C LEU A 176 -7.07 4.15 6.18
N PRO A 177 -6.91 5.12 7.10
CA PRO A 177 -8.01 5.98 7.51
C PRO A 177 -8.73 6.66 6.34
N ALA A 178 -8.00 7.13 5.32
CA ALA A 178 -8.60 7.75 4.15
C ALA A 178 -9.47 6.76 3.34
N ILE A 179 -9.00 5.53 3.15
CA ILE A 179 -9.77 4.47 2.49
C ILE A 179 -11.03 4.13 3.27
N TYR A 180 -10.92 3.92 4.59
CA TYR A 180 -12.07 3.60 5.45
C TYR A 180 -13.08 4.75 5.52
N LEU A 181 -12.61 6.00 5.58
CA LEU A 181 -13.48 7.17 5.55
C LEU A 181 -14.25 7.22 4.22
N ALA A 182 -13.58 7.00 3.09
CA ALA A 182 -14.25 6.95 1.79
C ALA A 182 -15.28 5.81 1.73
N ALA A 183 -14.92 4.61 2.19
CA ALA A 183 -15.81 3.45 2.24
C ALA A 183 -17.02 3.66 3.17
N SER A 184 -16.91 4.45 4.24
CA SER A 184 -18.04 4.78 5.12
C SER A 184 -19.12 5.63 4.44
N GLY A 185 -18.79 6.28 3.32
CA GLY A 185 -19.68 7.13 2.55
C GLY A 185 -20.61 6.39 1.57
N VAL A 186 -20.79 5.07 1.66
CA VAL A 186 -21.55 4.25 0.69
C VAL A 186 -23.00 4.71 0.43
N ALA A 187 -23.61 5.45 1.36
CA ALA A 187 -24.92 6.07 1.16
C ALA A 187 -24.89 7.28 0.21
N LEU A 188 -23.70 7.86 -0.05
CA LEU A 188 -23.50 9.07 -0.83
C LEU A 188 -23.14 8.81 -2.29
N ALA A 189 -22.54 7.65 -2.59
CA ALA A 189 -22.07 7.31 -3.93
C ALA A 189 -21.83 5.80 -4.10
N PRO A 190 -21.76 5.29 -5.35
CA PRO A 190 -21.39 3.91 -5.61
C PRO A 190 -20.02 3.54 -5.04
N VAL A 191 -19.87 2.30 -4.57
CA VAL A 191 -18.64 1.78 -3.93
C VAL A 191 -17.39 1.94 -4.79
N TRP A 192 -17.51 1.80 -6.12
CA TRP A 192 -16.38 1.95 -7.04
C TRP A 192 -15.85 3.39 -7.07
N LEU A 193 -16.72 4.39 -6.95
CA LEU A 193 -16.32 5.80 -6.94
C LEU A 193 -15.66 6.16 -5.61
N LEU A 194 -16.23 5.70 -4.51
CA LEU A 194 -15.65 5.90 -3.18
C LEU A 194 -14.31 5.17 -3.03
N GLY A 195 -14.21 3.94 -3.53
CA GLY A 195 -12.95 3.20 -3.61
C GLY A 195 -11.91 3.94 -4.45
N ALA A 196 -12.31 4.53 -5.58
CA ALA A 196 -11.41 5.34 -6.40
C ALA A 196 -10.90 6.58 -5.66
N ILE A 197 -11.78 7.33 -5.00
CA ILE A 197 -11.40 8.52 -4.21
C ILE A 197 -10.48 8.10 -3.05
N GLY A 198 -10.85 7.06 -2.31
CA GLY A 198 -10.08 6.53 -1.19
C GLY A 198 -8.68 6.09 -1.62
N GLY A 199 -8.59 5.30 -2.71
CA GLY A 199 -7.31 4.85 -3.28
C GLY A 199 -6.44 5.99 -3.78
N LEU A 200 -7.02 6.99 -4.46
CA LEU A 200 -6.26 8.15 -4.94
C LEU A 200 -5.69 8.98 -3.79
N VAL A 201 -6.50 9.25 -2.76
CA VAL A 201 -6.07 10.03 -1.58
C VAL A 201 -5.03 9.25 -0.78
N ALA A 202 -5.27 7.96 -0.52
CA ALA A 202 -4.31 7.11 0.19
C ALA A 202 -2.99 7.01 -0.56
N GLY A 203 -3.02 6.81 -1.87
CA GLY A 203 -1.80 6.73 -2.66
C GLY A 203 -1.08 8.06 -2.81
N ALA A 204 -1.78 9.20 -2.76
CA ALA A 204 -1.12 10.50 -2.64
C ALA A 204 -0.38 10.65 -1.29
N LEU A 205 -1.01 10.22 -0.19
CA LEU A 205 -0.40 10.25 1.15
C LEU A 205 0.83 9.33 1.24
N VAL A 206 0.70 8.09 0.76
CA VAL A 206 1.80 7.12 0.64
C VAL A 206 2.88 7.66 -0.30
N GLY A 207 2.49 8.23 -1.44
CA GLY A 207 3.40 8.83 -2.42
C GLY A 207 4.24 9.96 -1.83
N VAL A 208 3.63 10.87 -1.07
CA VAL A 208 4.35 11.96 -0.40
C VAL A 208 5.31 11.40 0.65
N ALA A 209 4.83 10.51 1.52
CA ALA A 209 5.65 9.95 2.59
C ALA A 209 6.85 9.14 2.05
N THR A 210 6.63 8.34 1.01
CA THR A 210 7.69 7.54 0.36
C THR A 210 8.64 8.39 -0.49
N ALA A 211 8.16 9.46 -1.14
CA ALA A 211 9.02 10.43 -1.82
C ALA A 211 9.99 11.10 -0.83
N VAL A 212 9.47 11.58 0.31
CA VAL A 212 10.29 12.19 1.37
C VAL A 212 11.28 11.18 1.95
N ALA A 213 10.84 9.95 2.20
CA ALA A 213 11.71 8.89 2.66
C ALA A 213 12.83 8.60 1.66
N PHE A 214 12.51 8.44 0.38
CA PHE A 214 13.50 8.17 -0.66
C PHE A 214 14.50 9.32 -0.83
N ALA A 215 14.05 10.57 -0.73
CA ALA A 215 14.92 11.74 -0.70
C ALA A 215 15.90 11.67 0.49
N ALA A 216 15.42 11.29 1.68
CA ALA A 216 16.27 11.16 2.86
C ALA A 216 17.28 10.01 2.75
N MET A 217 16.94 8.92 2.05
CA MET A 217 17.85 7.79 1.83
C MET A 217 18.98 8.11 0.85
N THR A 218 18.72 9.01 -0.11
CA THR A 218 19.60 9.31 -1.25
C THR A 218 20.34 10.64 -1.11
N ARG A 219 20.09 11.42 -0.05
CA ARG A 219 20.94 12.55 0.33
C ARG A 219 22.31 12.01 0.74
N GLU A 220 23.36 12.52 0.09
CA GLU A 220 24.76 12.21 0.39
C GLU A 220 25.01 12.28 1.91
N GLY A 221 25.60 11.21 2.45
CA GLY A 221 26.07 11.14 3.82
C GLY A 221 27.56 11.36 3.88
#